data_AF-A0A067H0C7-F1
#
_entry.id   AF-A0A067H0C7-F1
#
_cell.length_a   1.000
_cell.length_b   1.000
_cell.length_c   1.000
_cell.angle_alpha   90.00
_cell.angle_beta   90.00
_cell.angle_gamma   90.00
#
_symmetry.space_group_name_H-M   'P 1'
#
loop_
_entity.id
_entity.type
_entity.pdbx_description
1 polymer ?
#
loop_
_entity_poly.entity_id
_entity_poly.type
_entity_poly.pdbx_seq_one_letter_code
_entity_poly.pdbx_strand_id
1 'polypeptide(L)'
;MVYSIRSKSRSIISSMAALKTSVESTFASSPINRPAGSKTMKLEKIRDAQQGFTPVLKRRSFSKLETSSSSTAAALTRDRTSYKVQDGAKSCGGLDYFEEMKQRFLSFKKNKYFEELEHFQNLAKAQSPKFMVIACADSRVCPSYILGLQPGETFMIRNVANLVPPLENGPSETNAALEFAVNTLEVQNILVIGHSDCGGIQALMRMQDDVDSRQSLTENWVVNAKVAKFRTKAYTAHLSFDQQCRHCEKVCLEFATRNQCIDTNPRFN
;
A
#
# COMPACT_ATOMS: atom_id res chain seq x y z
N MET A 1 -1.74 14.69 11.96
CA MET A 1 -1.26 14.22 13.28
C MET A 1 -0.35 13.04 13.07
N VAL A 2 0.71 12.95 13.88
CA VAL A 2 1.83 12.03 13.65
C VAL A 2 2.08 11.23 14.94
N TYR A 3 1.84 9.92 14.91
CA TYR A 3 2.06 9.04 16.06
C TYR A 3 3.31 8.20 15.87
N SER A 4 4.23 8.29 16.83
CA SER A 4 5.48 7.53 16.81
C SER A 4 5.40 6.34 17.77
N ILE A 5 5.86 5.20 17.27
CA ILE A 5 5.94 3.94 17.98
C ILE A 5 7.40 3.50 17.97
N ARG A 6 7.95 3.14 19.12
CA ARG A 6 9.31 2.59 19.19
C ARG A 6 9.24 1.08 19.03
N SER A 7 9.91 0.55 18.00
CA SER A 7 9.99 -0.89 17.81
C SER A 7 10.80 -1.51 18.96
N LYS A 8 10.14 -2.20 19.89
CA LYS A 8 10.82 -3.16 20.77
C LYS A 8 10.70 -4.50 20.07
N SER A 9 11.82 -4.99 19.54
CA SER A 9 11.89 -6.24 18.76
C SER A 9 11.15 -7.40 19.43
N ARG A 10 11.07 -7.46 20.77
CA ARG A 10 10.46 -8.58 21.51
C ARG A 10 8.92 -8.64 21.53
N SER A 11 8.18 -7.54 21.36
CA SER A 11 6.72 -7.53 21.59
C SER A 11 5.91 -8.00 20.36
N ILE A 12 6.29 -7.52 19.17
CA ILE A 12 5.65 -7.90 17.89
C ILE A 12 5.95 -9.36 17.55
N ILE A 13 7.11 -9.87 17.95
CA ILE A 13 7.51 -11.28 17.79
C ILE A 13 6.51 -12.22 18.47
N SER A 14 5.98 -11.86 19.65
CA SER A 14 5.11 -12.78 20.41
C SER A 14 3.73 -12.95 19.78
N SER A 15 3.13 -11.89 19.24
CA SER A 15 1.80 -11.94 18.62
C SER A 15 1.84 -12.57 17.22
N MET A 16 2.91 -12.32 16.44
CA MET A 16 3.06 -12.95 15.12
C MET A 16 3.51 -14.42 15.22
N ALA A 17 4.32 -14.80 16.21
CA ALA A 17 4.67 -16.20 16.45
C ALA A 17 3.47 -17.07 16.84
N ALA A 18 2.54 -16.54 17.65
CA ALA A 18 1.29 -17.23 18.01
C ALA A 18 0.39 -17.52 16.79
N LEU A 19 0.40 -16.65 15.78
CA LEU A 19 -0.30 -16.89 14.51
C LEU A 19 0.41 -17.91 13.64
N LYS A 20 1.75 -17.94 13.64
CA LYS A 20 2.53 -18.97 12.94
C LYS A 20 2.16 -20.37 13.45
N THR A 21 2.01 -20.54 14.75
CA THR A 21 1.54 -21.81 15.36
C THR A 21 0.10 -22.15 14.98
N SER A 22 -0.78 -21.15 14.83
CA SER A 22 -2.19 -21.37 14.47
C SER A 22 -2.36 -21.78 13.00
N VAL A 23 -1.58 -21.18 12.09
CA VAL A 23 -1.57 -21.53 10.66
C VAL A 23 -0.92 -22.91 10.45
N GLU A 24 0.17 -23.23 11.16
CA GLU A 24 0.80 -24.56 11.10
C GLU A 24 -0.13 -25.67 11.60
N SER A 25 -0.98 -25.39 12.61
CA SER A 25 -1.98 -26.34 13.09
C SER A 25 -3.09 -26.66 12.07
N THR A 26 -3.35 -25.75 11.12
CA THR A 26 -4.40 -25.91 10.11
C THR A 26 -3.91 -26.68 8.86
N PHE A 27 -2.59 -26.80 8.67
CA PHE A 27 -1.98 -27.49 7.52
C PHE A 27 -1.39 -28.87 7.85
N ALA A 28 -1.50 -29.34 9.08
CA ALA A 28 -0.99 -30.65 9.50
C ALA A 28 -1.97 -31.80 9.17
N SER A 29 -2.20 -32.06 7.87
CA SER A 29 -2.76 -33.34 7.43
C SER A 29 -2.44 -33.62 5.96
N SER A 30 -1.27 -34.21 5.70
CA SER A 30 -1.02 -35.36 4.81
C SER A 30 0.48 -35.46 4.45
N PRO A 31 1.15 -36.62 4.63
CA PRO A 31 2.57 -36.76 4.33
C PRO A 31 2.81 -37.00 2.83
N ILE A 32 3.64 -36.15 2.20
CA ILE A 32 4.18 -36.39 0.86
C ILE A 32 5.68 -36.71 1.00
N ASN A 33 6.05 -37.91 0.54
CA ASN A 33 7.42 -38.42 0.47
C ASN A 33 8.36 -37.47 -0.30
N ARG A 34 9.52 -37.15 0.29
CA ARG A 34 10.66 -36.52 -0.41
C ARG A 34 11.68 -37.58 -0.79
N PRO A 35 12.25 -37.56 -2.00
CA PRO A 35 13.58 -38.10 -2.25
C PRO A 35 14.64 -37.01 -2.13
N ALA A 36 15.77 -37.41 -1.55
CA ALA A 36 17.00 -36.65 -1.36
C ALA A 36 17.77 -36.46 -2.68
N GLY A 37 18.50 -35.35 -2.82
CA GLY A 37 19.40 -35.13 -3.95
C GLY A 37 20.05 -33.76 -3.97
N SER A 38 21.24 -33.68 -3.35
CA SER A 38 22.16 -32.54 -3.38
C SER A 38 22.74 -32.29 -4.78
N LYS A 39 22.89 -31.02 -5.18
CA LYS A 39 24.12 -30.48 -5.80
C LYS A 39 24.07 -28.96 -5.95
N THR A 40 25.04 -28.33 -5.30
CA THR A 40 25.49 -26.94 -5.43
C THR A 40 26.09 -26.70 -6.82
N MET A 41 25.78 -25.55 -7.45
CA MET A 41 26.62 -25.01 -8.54
C MET A 41 26.83 -23.50 -8.39
N LYS A 42 28.07 -23.13 -8.70
CA LYS A 42 28.75 -21.85 -8.44
C LYS A 42 28.22 -20.69 -9.28
N LEU A 43 28.38 -19.52 -8.68
CA LEU A 43 28.28 -18.18 -9.26
C LEU A 43 29.46 -17.94 -10.23
N GLU A 44 29.17 -17.65 -11.51
CA GLU A 44 30.12 -17.03 -12.42
C GLU A 44 29.56 -15.77 -13.08
N LYS A 45 30.47 -14.82 -13.25
CA LYS A 45 30.30 -13.43 -13.67
C LYS A 45 29.86 -13.32 -15.12
N ILE A 46 28.95 -12.40 -15.43
CA ILE A 46 28.81 -11.82 -16.77
C ILE A 46 28.85 -10.30 -16.66
N ARG A 47 29.90 -9.73 -17.25
CA ARG A 47 30.11 -8.31 -17.54
C ARG A 47 29.47 -8.01 -18.90
N ASP A 48 28.95 -6.79 -19.02
CA ASP A 48 28.73 -6.03 -20.26
C ASP A 48 27.71 -6.53 -21.29
N ALA A 49 26.56 -5.84 -21.34
CA ALA A 49 25.84 -5.56 -22.58
C ALA A 49 24.94 -4.33 -22.39
N GLN A 50 25.49 -3.14 -22.67
CA GLN A 50 24.69 -2.01 -23.16
C GLN A 50 24.35 -2.30 -24.62
N GLN A 51 23.08 -2.46 -24.97
CA GLN A 51 22.55 -2.23 -26.32
C GLN A 51 21.01 -2.17 -26.31
N GLY A 52 20.48 -1.42 -27.27
CA GLY A 52 19.21 -0.72 -27.19
C GLY A 52 17.95 -1.56 -27.26
N PHE A 53 16.89 -1.03 -26.65
CA PHE A 53 15.53 -1.52 -26.83
C PHE A 53 14.92 -0.94 -28.11
N THR A 54 14.72 -1.80 -29.11
CA THR A 54 13.71 -1.60 -30.16
C THR A 54 12.62 -2.66 -29.96
N PRO A 55 11.32 -2.32 -29.93
CA PRO A 55 10.28 -3.33 -29.80
C PRO A 55 9.88 -3.86 -31.18
N VAL A 56 10.18 -5.14 -31.43
CA VAL A 56 9.59 -5.93 -32.53
C VAL A 56 8.28 -6.55 -32.03
N LEU A 57 7.15 -6.04 -32.51
CA LEU A 57 5.82 -6.59 -32.25
C LEU A 57 5.58 -7.85 -33.11
N LYS A 58 5.48 -9.03 -32.50
CA LYS A 58 4.97 -10.25 -33.14
C LYS A 58 3.61 -10.61 -32.54
N ARG A 59 2.54 -10.29 -33.28
CA ARG A 59 1.13 -10.51 -32.90
C ARG A 59 0.76 -11.98 -33.07
N ARG A 60 0.36 -12.68 -32.00
CA ARG A 60 -0.33 -13.97 -32.06
C ARG A 60 -1.84 -13.74 -32.07
N SER A 61 -2.53 -14.41 -33.00
CA SER A 61 -3.98 -14.38 -33.15
C SER A 61 -4.63 -15.34 -32.15
N PHE A 62 -5.67 -14.90 -31.43
CA PHE A 62 -6.53 -15.77 -30.65
C PHE A 62 -7.95 -15.74 -31.22
N SER A 63 -8.50 -16.93 -31.43
CA SER A 63 -9.81 -17.21 -32.00
C SER A 63 -10.95 -16.91 -31.02
N LYS A 64 -12.02 -16.37 -31.59
CA LYS A 64 -13.29 -15.94 -31.02
C LYS A 64 -14.05 -17.10 -30.34
N LEU A 65 -14.57 -16.88 -29.13
CA LEU A 65 -15.56 -17.76 -28.48
C LEU A 65 -16.76 -16.89 -28.08
N GLU A 66 -17.94 -17.22 -28.61
CA GLU A 66 -19.20 -16.54 -28.32
C GLU A 66 -19.95 -17.23 -27.19
N THR A 67 -20.56 -16.47 -26.28
CA THR A 67 -21.61 -16.97 -25.37
C THR A 67 -22.73 -15.94 -25.25
N SER A 68 -23.94 -16.49 -25.17
CA SER A 68 -25.24 -15.86 -25.33
C SER A 68 -25.73 -15.08 -24.12
N SER A 69 -26.47 -14.02 -24.43
CA SER A 69 -27.21 -13.07 -23.59
C SER A 69 -28.13 -13.65 -22.50
N SER A 70 -28.21 -12.95 -21.36
CA SER A 70 -29.47 -12.74 -20.63
C SER A 70 -29.54 -11.28 -20.13
N SER A 71 -30.71 -10.68 -20.29
CA SER A 71 -31.02 -9.26 -20.30
C SER A 71 -31.34 -8.71 -18.91
N THR A 72 -30.77 -7.55 -18.57
CA THR A 72 -31.43 -6.31 -18.04
C THR A 72 -30.52 -5.51 -17.10
N ALA A 73 -29.87 -4.47 -17.62
CA ALA A 73 -29.59 -3.18 -16.98
C ALA A 73 -28.71 -2.35 -17.91
N ALA A 74 -29.35 -1.71 -18.89
CA ALA A 74 -28.71 -0.79 -19.81
C ALA A 74 -28.44 0.55 -19.11
N ALA A 75 -27.17 0.87 -18.87
CA ALA A 75 -26.65 2.24 -18.93
C ALA A 75 -25.11 2.22 -18.83
N LEU A 76 -24.45 2.81 -19.83
CA LEU A 76 -23.02 3.18 -19.87
C LEU A 76 -21.99 2.10 -20.26
N THR A 77 -22.16 1.48 -21.43
CA THR A 77 -21.01 0.95 -22.18
C THR A 77 -21.09 1.45 -23.62
N ARG A 78 -20.41 2.58 -23.90
CA ARG A 78 -20.07 2.92 -25.29
C ARG A 78 -18.97 1.96 -25.73
N ASP A 79 -19.38 1.00 -26.54
CA ASP A 79 -18.54 0.12 -27.33
C ASP A 79 -17.52 0.96 -28.13
N ARG A 80 -16.24 0.62 -27.99
CA ARG A 80 -15.14 1.33 -28.65
C ARG A 80 -14.43 0.35 -29.57
N THR A 81 -15.15 -0.04 -30.62
CA THR A 81 -14.65 -0.83 -31.73
C THR A 81 -13.57 -0.07 -32.51
N SER A 82 -12.44 -0.76 -32.74
CA SER A 82 -11.46 -0.55 -33.82
C SER A 82 -10.80 0.84 -33.95
N TYR A 83 -9.63 1.01 -33.34
CA TYR A 83 -8.69 2.07 -33.69
C TYR A 83 -7.93 1.70 -34.98
N LYS A 84 -8.32 2.32 -36.11
CA LYS A 84 -7.41 2.51 -37.25
C LYS A 84 -6.52 3.72 -36.96
N VAL A 85 -5.20 3.52 -36.97
CA VAL A 85 -4.23 4.61 -36.95
C VAL A 85 -4.18 5.21 -38.35
N GLN A 86 -4.59 6.47 -38.48
CA GLN A 86 -4.26 7.31 -39.63
C GLN A 86 -3.37 8.45 -39.12
N ASP A 87 -2.18 8.53 -39.69
CA ASP A 87 -1.28 9.67 -39.56
C ASP A 87 -1.94 10.91 -40.16
N GLY A 88 -1.94 12.02 -39.41
CA GLY A 88 -2.50 13.29 -39.87
C GLY A 88 -2.53 14.34 -38.75
N ALA A 89 -1.50 15.19 -38.74
CA ALA A 89 -1.31 16.26 -37.77
C ALA A 89 -2.39 17.36 -37.82
N LYS A 90 -3.01 17.68 -36.68
CA LYS A 90 -3.18 19.07 -36.18
C LYS A 90 -3.74 19.08 -34.75
N SER A 91 -3.15 19.96 -33.94
CA SER A 91 -3.26 20.08 -32.48
C SER A 91 -4.66 20.46 -31.98
N CYS A 92 -5.16 19.69 -31.03
CA CYS A 92 -5.92 20.21 -29.89
C CYS A 92 -5.04 19.91 -28.67
N GLY A 93 -4.50 20.95 -28.03
CA GLY A 93 -3.46 20.87 -26.99
C GLY A 93 -3.96 20.25 -25.67
N GLY A 94 -4.34 18.97 -25.71
CA GLY A 94 -4.45 18.15 -24.52
C GLY A 94 -3.05 17.79 -24.05
N LEU A 95 -2.73 18.15 -22.80
CA LEU A 95 -1.53 17.67 -22.13
C LEU A 95 -1.55 16.14 -22.12
N ASP A 96 -0.56 15.52 -22.76
CA ASP A 96 -0.31 14.11 -22.59
C ASP A 96 0.32 13.89 -21.21
N TYR A 97 -0.52 13.54 -20.23
CA TYR A 97 -0.08 13.24 -18.87
C TYR A 97 0.98 12.14 -18.81
N PHE A 98 0.97 11.19 -19.76
CA PHE A 98 1.97 10.15 -19.80
C PHE A 98 3.33 10.70 -20.23
N GLU A 99 3.35 11.54 -21.26
CA GLU A 99 4.58 12.23 -21.68
C GLU A 99 5.08 13.17 -20.58
N GLU A 100 4.20 13.88 -19.87
CA GLU A 100 4.57 14.69 -18.72
C GLU A 100 5.28 13.85 -17.63
N MET A 101 4.73 12.69 -17.28
CA MET A 101 5.35 11.79 -16.30
C MET A 101 6.70 11.25 -16.77
N LYS A 102 6.85 10.95 -18.06
CA LYS A 102 8.14 10.58 -18.66
C LYS A 102 9.15 11.72 -18.54
N GLN A 103 8.76 12.96 -18.87
CA GLN A 103 9.65 14.11 -18.73
C GLN A 103 10.05 14.35 -17.27
N ARG A 104 9.14 14.17 -16.31
CA ARG A 104 9.45 14.25 -14.87
C ARG A 104 10.47 13.19 -14.44
N PHE A 105 10.34 11.95 -14.91
CA PHE A 105 11.31 10.89 -14.63
C PHE A 105 12.68 11.19 -15.25
N LEU A 106 12.72 11.68 -16.49
CA LEU A 106 13.97 12.07 -17.15
C LEU A 106 14.65 13.24 -16.40
N SER A 107 13.87 14.20 -15.90
CA SER A 107 14.36 15.29 -15.06
C SER A 107 14.94 14.78 -13.74
N PHE A 108 14.26 13.86 -13.04
CA PHE A 108 14.80 13.19 -11.84
C PHE A 108 16.12 12.48 -12.15
N LYS A 109 16.18 11.73 -13.26
CA LYS A 109 17.40 11.01 -13.65
C LYS A 109 18.57 11.98 -13.86
N LYS A 110 18.32 13.09 -14.55
CA LYS A 110 19.35 14.10 -14.86
C LYS A 110 19.81 14.88 -13.63
N ASN A 111 18.85 15.43 -12.88
CA ASN A 111 19.09 16.48 -11.90
C ASN A 111 19.11 15.97 -10.44
N LYS A 112 18.93 14.66 -10.22
CA LYS A 112 19.00 14.05 -8.89
C LYS A 112 19.82 12.79 -8.90
N TYR A 113 19.43 11.81 -9.72
CA TYR A 113 20.11 10.52 -9.74
C TYR A 113 21.59 10.63 -10.13
N PHE A 114 21.93 11.41 -11.17
CA PHE A 114 23.33 11.58 -11.57
C PHE A 114 24.13 12.53 -10.67
N GLU A 115 23.48 13.52 -10.04
CA GLU A 115 24.13 14.41 -9.07
C GLU A 115 24.48 13.66 -7.77
N GLU A 116 23.63 12.71 -7.35
CA GLU A 116 23.78 11.92 -6.13
C GLU A 116 24.13 10.45 -6.45
N LEU A 117 24.91 10.22 -7.51
CA LEU A 117 25.12 8.87 -8.07
C LEU A 117 25.68 7.87 -7.06
N GLU A 118 26.63 8.29 -6.22
CA GLU A 118 27.20 7.43 -5.19
C GLU A 118 26.14 6.98 -4.16
N HIS A 119 25.26 7.91 -3.74
CA HIS A 119 24.16 7.60 -2.82
C HIS A 119 23.23 6.55 -3.41
N PHE A 120 22.77 6.75 -4.66
CA PHE A 120 21.90 5.78 -5.32
C PHE A 120 22.58 4.44 -5.62
N GLN A 121 23.88 4.42 -5.92
CA GLN A 121 24.65 3.19 -6.07
C GLN A 121 24.75 2.41 -4.76
N ASN A 122 24.85 3.11 -3.63
CA ASN A 122 24.82 2.47 -2.31
C ASN A 122 23.43 1.94 -1.97
N LEU A 123 22.37 2.71 -2.24
CA LEU A 123 20.98 2.25 -2.08
C LEU A 123 20.64 1.04 -2.96
N ALA A 124 21.22 0.94 -4.17
CA ALA A 124 21.03 -0.19 -5.05
C ALA A 124 21.61 -1.51 -4.50
N LYS A 125 22.58 -1.44 -3.58
CA LYS A 125 23.16 -2.62 -2.92
C LYS A 125 22.27 -3.10 -1.77
N ALA A 126 21.79 -2.17 -0.96
CA ALA A 126 20.93 -2.48 0.20
C ALA A 126 20.19 -1.23 0.69
N GLN A 127 19.06 -1.45 1.35
CA GLN A 127 18.35 -0.45 2.14
C GLN A 127 18.51 -0.73 3.65
N SER A 128 18.61 0.32 4.47
CA SER A 128 18.59 0.21 5.95
C SER A 128 17.83 1.39 6.57
N PRO A 129 16.52 1.55 6.26
CA PRO A 129 15.72 2.65 6.77
C PRO A 129 15.61 2.58 8.29
N LYS A 130 15.61 3.73 8.97
CA LYS A 130 15.44 3.79 10.44
C LYS A 130 13.99 3.96 10.86
N PHE A 131 13.14 4.36 9.93
CA PHE A 131 11.71 4.59 10.16
C PHE A 131 10.87 3.75 9.20
N MET A 132 9.74 3.24 9.71
CA MET A 132 8.61 2.86 8.88
C MET A 132 7.56 3.96 8.91
N VAL A 133 6.93 4.27 7.78
CA VAL A 133 5.81 5.22 7.70
C VAL A 133 4.58 4.53 7.14
N ILE A 134 3.46 4.65 7.85
CA ILE A 134 2.12 4.24 7.45
C ILE A 134 1.30 5.51 7.27
N ALA A 135 0.90 5.81 6.04
CA ALA A 135 0.19 7.04 5.70
C ALA A 135 -0.99 6.80 4.76
N CYS A 136 -1.80 7.84 4.55
CA CYS A 136 -2.95 7.72 3.67
C CYS A 136 -2.52 7.75 2.19
N ALA A 137 -3.24 7.02 1.33
CA ALA A 137 -3.11 7.06 -0.12
C ALA A 137 -3.55 8.40 -0.74
N ASP A 138 -4.14 9.30 0.05
CA ASP A 138 -4.60 10.63 -0.36
C ASP A 138 -3.47 11.45 -1.03
N SER A 139 -3.75 11.97 -2.22
CA SER A 139 -2.76 12.65 -3.08
C SER A 139 -2.23 13.96 -2.48
N ARG A 140 -2.93 14.55 -1.50
CA ARG A 140 -2.55 15.81 -0.85
C ARG A 140 -1.46 15.62 0.21
N VAL A 141 -1.26 14.39 0.69
CA VAL A 141 -0.45 14.10 1.89
C VAL A 141 0.67 13.10 1.62
N CYS A 142 1.52 13.38 0.64
CA CYS A 142 2.73 12.59 0.39
C CYS A 142 3.74 12.77 1.53
N PRO A 143 4.07 11.74 2.34
CA PRO A 143 4.93 11.92 3.50
C PRO A 143 6.36 12.31 3.13
N SER A 144 6.90 11.78 2.04
CA SER A 144 8.24 12.16 1.55
C SER A 144 8.34 13.65 1.24
N TYR A 145 7.26 14.25 0.72
CA TYR A 145 7.22 15.68 0.45
C TYR A 145 7.05 16.49 1.74
N ILE A 146 6.07 16.13 2.58
CA ILE A 146 5.74 16.88 3.81
C ILE A 146 6.89 16.86 4.83
N LEU A 147 7.58 15.73 4.95
CA LEU A 147 8.66 15.53 5.92
C LEU A 147 10.06 15.73 5.33
N GLY A 148 10.17 16.03 4.02
CA GLY A 148 11.47 16.23 3.36
C GLY A 148 12.35 14.96 3.30
N LEU A 149 11.74 13.78 3.29
CA LEU A 149 12.45 12.50 3.36
C LEU A 149 13.21 12.22 2.06
N GLN A 150 14.43 11.73 2.20
CA GLN A 150 15.30 11.29 1.11
C GLN A 150 15.15 9.78 0.84
N PRO A 151 15.52 9.32 -0.37
CA PRO A 151 15.56 7.90 -0.68
C PRO A 151 16.42 7.12 0.32
N GLY A 152 15.86 6.03 0.86
CA GLY A 152 16.52 5.15 1.84
C GLY A 152 16.23 5.46 3.31
N GLU A 153 15.63 6.62 3.64
CA GLU A 153 15.38 6.98 5.04
C GLU A 153 14.21 6.22 5.68
N THR A 154 13.17 5.94 4.89
CA THR A 154 11.93 5.33 5.39
C THR A 154 11.46 4.16 4.53
N PHE A 155 10.99 3.10 5.18
CA PHE A 155 10.19 2.06 4.54
C PHE A 155 8.71 2.44 4.63
N MET A 156 8.01 2.62 3.51
CA MET A 156 6.69 3.27 3.51
C MET A 156 5.60 2.40 2.93
N ILE A 157 4.45 2.37 3.61
CA ILE A 157 3.19 1.89 3.04
C ILE A 157 2.14 3.00 3.07
N ARG A 158 1.37 3.10 1.99
CA ARG A 158 0.27 4.04 1.87
C ARG A 158 -1.00 3.29 1.51
N ASN A 159 -2.04 3.39 2.35
CA ASN A 159 -3.33 2.74 2.12
C ASN A 159 -4.49 3.72 2.41
N VAL A 160 -5.72 3.34 2.11
CA VAL A 160 -6.89 4.20 2.37
C VAL A 160 -7.07 4.37 3.88
N ALA A 161 -7.08 5.63 4.33
CA ALA A 161 -7.21 6.02 5.75
C ALA A 161 -6.09 5.53 6.69
N ASN A 162 -4.87 5.26 6.17
CA ASN A 162 -3.68 4.93 6.97
C ASN A 162 -3.95 3.86 8.04
N LEU A 163 -4.77 2.86 7.68
CA LEU A 163 -5.27 1.87 8.60
C LEU A 163 -4.25 0.77 8.83
N VAL A 164 -4.28 0.24 10.04
CA VAL A 164 -3.52 -0.92 10.46
C VAL A 164 -4.52 -1.98 10.91
N PRO A 165 -4.89 -2.93 10.03
CA PRO A 165 -5.82 -3.99 10.38
C PRO A 165 -5.28 -4.85 11.53
N PRO A 166 -6.14 -5.29 12.47
CA PRO A 166 -5.83 -6.37 13.39
C PRO A 166 -5.44 -7.64 12.63
N LEU A 167 -4.44 -8.37 13.12
CA LEU A 167 -3.99 -9.64 12.53
C LEU A 167 -5.09 -10.71 12.48
N GLU A 168 -6.03 -10.66 13.43
CA GLU A 168 -7.19 -11.56 13.51
C GLU A 168 -8.09 -11.49 12.28
N ASN A 169 -8.06 -10.37 11.54
CA ASN A 169 -8.82 -10.20 10.30
C ASN A 169 -8.14 -10.86 9.09
N GLY A 170 -7.03 -11.59 9.30
CA GLY A 170 -6.23 -12.20 8.26
C GLY A 170 -5.07 -11.33 7.76
N PRO A 171 -4.27 -11.83 6.82
CA PRO A 171 -3.13 -11.09 6.29
C PRO A 171 -3.59 -9.86 5.48
N SER A 172 -2.91 -8.74 5.69
CA SER A 172 -3.04 -7.55 4.85
C SER A 172 -1.66 -7.07 4.38
N GLU A 173 -1.63 -6.29 3.30
CA GLU A 173 -0.40 -5.64 2.83
C GLU A 173 0.28 -4.82 3.93
N THR A 174 -0.51 -4.22 4.82
CA THR A 174 0.02 -3.42 5.94
C THR A 174 0.67 -4.31 7.01
N ASN A 175 0.09 -5.47 7.30
CA ASN A 175 0.70 -6.40 8.25
C ASN A 175 1.96 -7.04 7.68
N ALA A 176 1.97 -7.42 6.40
CA ALA A 176 3.16 -7.95 5.74
C ALA A 176 4.30 -6.91 5.66
N ALA A 177 3.98 -5.67 5.29
CA ALA A 177 4.96 -4.57 5.26
C ALA A 177 5.52 -4.28 6.66
N LEU A 178 4.66 -4.28 7.68
CA LEU A 178 5.09 -4.10 9.06
C LEU A 178 6.02 -5.23 9.53
N GLU A 179 5.64 -6.49 9.29
CA GLU A 179 6.45 -7.64 9.65
C GLU A 179 7.83 -7.54 8.99
N PHE A 180 7.89 -7.22 7.70
CA PHE A 180 9.15 -7.05 6.98
C PHE A 180 9.98 -5.89 7.52
N ALA A 181 9.35 -4.74 7.79
CA ALA A 181 10.03 -3.57 8.32
C ALA A 181 10.66 -3.85 9.70
N VAL A 182 9.94 -4.55 10.57
CA VAL A 182 10.39 -4.84 11.94
C VAL A 182 11.38 -6.00 11.97
N ASN A 183 11.07 -7.12 11.31
CA ASN A 183 11.82 -8.36 11.46
C ASN A 183 12.95 -8.52 10.43
N THR A 184 12.87 -7.83 9.29
CA THR A 184 13.89 -7.92 8.23
C THR A 184 14.71 -6.65 8.10
N LEU A 185 14.06 -5.48 8.10
CA LEU A 185 14.77 -4.19 7.98
C LEU A 185 15.19 -3.61 9.34
N GLU A 186 14.68 -4.16 10.45
CA GLU A 186 14.98 -3.74 11.82
C GLU A 186 14.78 -2.22 12.05
N VAL A 187 13.68 -1.68 11.51
CA VAL A 187 13.33 -0.27 11.70
C VAL A 187 13.19 0.03 13.20
N GLN A 188 13.69 1.21 13.61
CA GLN A 188 13.71 1.60 15.01
C GLN A 188 12.40 2.25 15.44
N ASN A 189 11.73 2.91 14.50
CA ASN A 189 10.54 3.71 14.74
C ASN A 189 9.49 3.42 13.68
N ILE A 190 8.22 3.35 14.08
CA ILE A 190 7.08 3.28 13.17
C ILE A 190 6.25 4.54 13.35
N LEU A 191 5.86 5.16 12.25
CA LEU A 191 5.11 6.40 12.21
C LEU A 191 3.76 6.17 11.54
N VAL A 192 2.66 6.41 12.25
CA VAL A 192 1.32 6.42 11.65
C VAL A 192 0.87 7.86 11.48
N ILE A 193 0.64 8.27 10.24
CA ILE A 193 0.29 9.65 9.89
C ILE A 193 -1.16 9.70 9.40
N GLY A 194 -2.01 10.35 10.19
CA GLY A 194 -3.36 10.70 9.80
C GLY A 194 -3.44 12.15 9.31
N HIS A 195 -4.48 12.45 8.54
CA HIS A 195 -4.71 13.77 7.96
C HIS A 195 -6.17 14.18 8.08
N SER A 196 -6.41 15.50 7.96
CA SER A 196 -7.74 16.08 7.95
C SER A 196 -8.49 15.79 6.65
N ASP A 197 -9.81 15.77 6.74
CA ASP A 197 -10.74 15.55 5.64
C ASP A 197 -10.44 14.26 4.89
N CYS A 198 -10.23 13.18 5.65
CA CYS A 198 -9.89 11.88 5.11
C CYS A 198 -11.12 11.18 4.50
N GLY A 199 -11.12 11.01 3.18
CA GLY A 199 -12.23 10.36 2.47
C GLY A 199 -12.53 8.93 2.94
N GLY A 200 -11.50 8.17 3.36
CA GLY A 200 -11.70 6.82 3.91
C GLY A 200 -12.36 6.83 5.30
N ILE A 201 -12.03 7.81 6.16
CA ILE A 201 -12.70 7.99 7.45
C ILE A 201 -14.13 8.49 7.25
N GLN A 202 -14.37 9.40 6.31
CA GLN A 202 -15.72 9.83 5.95
C GLN A 202 -16.57 8.65 5.46
N ALA A 203 -16.01 7.78 4.62
CA ALA A 203 -16.68 6.55 4.17
C ALA A 203 -17.04 5.66 5.37
N LEU A 204 -16.08 5.39 6.28
CA LEU A 204 -16.32 4.63 7.51
C LEU A 204 -17.44 5.22 8.36
N MET A 205 -17.43 6.54 8.57
CA MET A 205 -18.41 7.22 9.41
C MET A 205 -19.82 7.22 8.80
N ARG A 206 -19.94 7.21 7.46
CA ARG A 206 -21.21 7.12 6.74
C ARG A 206 -21.81 5.71 6.68
N MET A 207 -21.00 4.67 6.86
CA MET A 207 -21.52 3.30 6.88
C MET A 207 -22.63 3.17 7.93
N GLN A 208 -23.68 2.41 7.62
CA GLN A 208 -24.68 2.05 8.63
C GLN A 208 -24.07 1.00 9.57
N ASP A 209 -24.55 0.97 10.82
CA ASP A 209 -24.03 0.02 11.83
C ASP A 209 -24.68 -1.36 11.68
N ASP A 210 -25.91 -1.36 11.17
CA ASP A 210 -26.66 -2.54 10.78
C ASP A 210 -26.46 -2.78 9.29
N VAL A 211 -26.53 -4.04 8.89
CA VAL A 211 -26.44 -4.57 7.52
C VAL A 211 -25.03 -4.98 7.07
N ASP A 212 -24.94 -6.27 6.74
CA ASP A 212 -23.92 -6.94 5.94
C ASP A 212 -23.88 -6.45 4.47
N SER A 213 -24.39 -5.23 4.20
CA SER A 213 -24.44 -4.61 2.89
C SER A 213 -23.13 -3.88 2.61
N ARG A 214 -22.02 -4.58 2.76
CA ARG A 214 -20.74 -4.09 2.28
C ARG A 214 -20.78 -4.18 0.77
N GLN A 215 -21.10 -3.05 0.14
CA GLN A 215 -21.34 -2.96 -1.30
C GLN A 215 -20.06 -2.68 -2.07
N SER A 216 -19.00 -2.23 -1.39
CA SER A 216 -17.72 -1.87 -2.01
C SER A 216 -16.48 -2.45 -1.32
N LEU A 217 -15.40 -2.56 -2.09
CA LEU A 217 -14.07 -2.89 -1.56
C LEU A 217 -13.58 -1.85 -0.53
N THR A 218 -13.94 -0.58 -0.71
CA THR A 218 -13.61 0.49 0.23
C THR A 218 -14.28 0.25 1.58
N GLU A 219 -15.56 -0.10 1.62
CA GLU A 219 -16.28 -0.41 2.86
C GLU A 219 -15.70 -1.65 3.55
N ASN A 220 -15.40 -2.71 2.77
CA ASN A 220 -14.72 -3.90 3.25
C ASN A 220 -13.33 -3.60 3.84
N TRP A 221 -12.65 -2.57 3.36
CA TRP A 221 -11.37 -2.13 3.89
C TRP A 221 -11.53 -1.28 5.15
N VAL A 222 -12.32 -0.21 5.09
CA VAL A 222 -12.37 0.77 6.19
C VAL A 222 -13.05 0.23 7.44
N VAL A 223 -13.86 -0.84 7.32
CA VAL A 223 -14.44 -1.57 8.47
C VAL A 223 -13.40 -2.11 9.45
N ASN A 224 -12.14 -2.25 9.03
CA ASN A 224 -11.02 -2.56 9.95
C ASN A 224 -10.89 -1.54 11.10
N ALA A 225 -11.42 -0.32 10.93
CA ALA A 225 -11.48 0.71 11.96
C ALA A 225 -12.86 0.85 12.61
N LYS A 226 -13.75 -0.15 12.52
CA LYS A 226 -15.10 -0.11 13.14
C LYS A 226 -15.08 0.23 14.63
N VAL A 227 -14.08 -0.25 15.37
CA VAL A 227 -13.94 0.04 16.81
C VAL A 227 -13.68 1.53 17.06
N ALA A 228 -12.88 2.16 16.19
CA ALA A 228 -12.64 3.61 16.24
C ALA A 228 -13.92 4.40 15.94
N LYS A 229 -14.71 3.97 14.95
CA LYS A 229 -16.03 4.54 14.64
C LYS A 229 -16.98 4.45 15.85
N PHE A 230 -17.13 3.26 16.44
CA PHE A 230 -18.01 3.07 17.60
C PHE A 230 -17.62 3.96 18.78
N ARG A 231 -16.33 4.01 19.13
CA ARG A 231 -15.84 4.93 20.18
C ARG A 231 -16.13 6.38 19.82
N THR A 232 -15.86 6.77 18.58
CA THR A 232 -16.10 8.15 18.13
C THR A 232 -17.58 8.52 18.26
N LYS A 233 -18.50 7.68 17.76
CA LYS A 233 -19.94 7.92 17.87
C LYS A 233 -20.38 8.06 19.32
N ALA A 234 -19.87 7.23 20.23
CA ALA A 234 -20.21 7.30 21.65
C ALA A 234 -19.88 8.66 22.28
N TYR A 235 -18.76 9.30 21.89
CA TYR A 235 -18.35 10.60 22.44
C TYR A 235 -18.88 11.80 21.65
N THR A 236 -19.15 11.64 20.36
CA THR A 236 -19.38 12.76 19.43
C THR A 236 -20.73 12.74 18.74
N ALA A 237 -21.68 11.88 19.16
CA ALA A 237 -23.02 11.80 18.56
C ALA A 237 -23.76 13.15 18.50
N HIS A 238 -23.49 14.05 19.43
CA HIS A 238 -24.10 15.39 19.51
C HIS A 238 -23.44 16.43 18.58
N LEU A 239 -22.30 16.09 17.96
CA LEU A 239 -21.54 17.00 17.10
C LEU A 239 -21.94 16.83 15.64
N SER A 240 -21.59 17.84 14.81
CA SER A 240 -21.76 17.75 13.36
C SER A 240 -20.95 16.60 12.75
N PHE A 241 -21.40 16.09 11.60
CA PHE A 241 -20.74 14.97 10.91
C PHE A 241 -19.23 15.23 10.66
N ASP A 242 -18.85 16.45 10.29
CA ASP A 242 -17.45 16.82 10.05
C ASP A 242 -16.62 16.78 11.33
N GLN A 243 -17.19 17.24 12.45
CA GLN A 243 -16.54 17.16 13.75
C GLN A 243 -16.38 15.70 14.22
N GLN A 244 -17.37 14.85 13.96
CA GLN A 244 -17.27 13.42 14.22
C GLN A 244 -16.15 12.79 13.37
N CYS A 245 -16.05 13.14 12.09
CA CYS A 245 -14.98 12.66 11.21
C CYS A 245 -13.59 13.09 11.71
N ARG A 246 -13.42 14.38 12.05
CA ARG A 246 -12.16 14.90 12.61
C ARG A 246 -11.76 14.22 13.91
N HIS A 247 -12.74 13.85 14.74
CA HIS A 247 -12.48 13.07 15.94
C HIS A 247 -12.06 11.63 15.59
N CYS A 248 -12.77 11.00 14.65
CA CYS A 248 -12.47 9.64 14.20
C CYS A 248 -11.08 9.53 13.57
N GLU A 249 -10.63 10.54 12.81
CA GLU A 249 -9.27 10.63 12.27
C GLU A 249 -8.20 10.49 13.36
N LYS A 250 -8.44 11.05 14.55
CA LYS A 250 -7.55 10.94 15.72
C LYS A 250 -7.64 9.56 16.37
N VAL A 251 -8.87 9.13 16.65
CA VAL A 251 -9.14 7.86 17.33
C VAL A 251 -8.57 6.68 16.53
N CYS A 252 -8.67 6.71 15.19
CA CYS A 252 -8.09 5.69 14.33
C CYS A 252 -6.57 5.55 14.50
N LEU A 253 -5.84 6.64 14.72
CA LEU A 253 -4.39 6.60 14.97
C LEU A 253 -4.08 5.89 16.28
N GLU A 254 -4.85 6.16 17.33
CA GLU A 254 -4.68 5.46 18.60
C GLU A 254 -4.91 3.96 18.46
N PHE A 255 -5.94 3.54 17.71
CA PHE A 255 -6.19 2.12 17.46
C PHE A 255 -5.12 1.46 16.61
N ALA A 256 -4.68 2.13 15.55
CA ALA A 256 -3.58 1.64 14.71
C ALA A 256 -2.32 1.34 15.54
N THR A 257 -2.08 2.16 16.57
CA THR A 257 -0.94 1.99 17.47
C THR A 257 -1.17 0.95 18.58
N ARG A 258 -2.40 0.80 19.10
CA ARG A 258 -2.75 -0.18 20.16
C ARG A 258 -2.91 -1.61 19.65
N ASN A 259 -3.46 -1.80 18.45
CA ASN A 259 -3.75 -3.12 17.87
C ASN A 259 -2.50 -3.98 17.62
N GLN A 260 -1.29 -3.40 17.72
CA GLN A 260 -0.05 -4.10 17.46
C GLN A 260 0.72 -4.54 18.72
N CYS A 261 0.16 -4.37 19.92
CA CYS A 261 0.88 -4.62 21.19
C CYS A 261 2.24 -3.89 21.23
N ILE A 262 2.29 -2.64 20.75
CA ILE A 262 3.52 -1.85 20.73
C ILE A 262 3.36 -0.62 21.62
N ASP A 263 4.42 -0.33 22.37
CA ASP A 263 4.53 0.80 23.31
C ASP A 263 4.41 2.12 22.54
N THR A 264 3.40 2.92 22.87
CA THR A 264 3.10 4.18 22.18
C THR A 264 3.56 5.35 23.03
N ASN A 265 4.20 6.34 22.40
CA ASN A 265 4.42 7.63 23.04
C ASN A 265 4.00 8.71 22.03
N PRO A 266 2.85 9.40 22.23
CA PRO A 266 2.45 10.50 21.36
C PRO A 266 3.47 11.65 21.54
N ARG A 267 4.35 11.84 20.55
CA ARG A 267 5.44 12.83 20.64
C ARG A 267 5.22 14.09 19.82
N PHE A 268 4.17 14.15 19.01
CA PHE A 268 3.91 15.28 18.11
C PHE A 268 2.44 15.69 18.22
N ASN A 269 2.18 16.75 18.99
CA ASN A 269 0.88 17.44 19.08
C ASN A 269 0.77 18.50 17.99
#